data_AF-A0A227J0S0-F1
#
_entry.id   AF-A0A227J0S0-F1
#
_cell.length_a   1.000
_cell.length_b   1.000
_cell.length_c   1.000
_cell.angle_alpha   90.00
_cell.angle_beta   90.00
_cell.angle_gamma   90.00
#
_symmetry.space_group_name_H-M   'P 1'
#
loop_
_entity.id
_entity.type
_entity.pdbx_description
1 polymer ?
#
loop_
_entity_poly.entity_id
_entity_poly.type
_entity_poly.pdbx_seq_one_letter_code
_entity_poly.pdbx_strand_id
1 'polypeptide(L)'
;LLDMECRAYHSAGTCTFYGTANTNQLVFEAMGLMLPGSAFIHPHTQLRKALTDHAALKIASMTAGSAHFRPLAEVVTEKSLVNGIIALLASGGST
;
A
#
# COMPACT_ATOMS: atom_id res chain seq x y z
N LEU A 1 -26.36 -11.65 -15.81
CA LEU A 1 -24.91 -11.35 -15.85
C LEU A 1 -24.67 -9.86 -15.65
N LEU A 2 -25.22 -8.98 -16.50
CA LEU A 2 -25.03 -7.52 -16.38
C LEU A 2 -25.38 -6.94 -14.99
N ASP A 3 -26.55 -7.26 -14.43
CA ASP A 3 -26.95 -6.74 -13.11
C ASP A 3 -25.96 -7.13 -11.99
N MET A 4 -25.48 -8.38 -12.02
CA MET A 4 -24.49 -8.88 -11.06
C MET A 4 -23.14 -8.15 -11.21
N GLU A 5 -22.72 -7.87 -12.44
CA GLU A 5 -21.48 -7.15 -12.75
C GLU A 5 -21.55 -5.68 -12.30
N CYS A 6 -22.64 -4.98 -12.59
CA CYS A 6 -22.86 -3.61 -12.14
C CYS A 6 -22.85 -3.49 -10.61
N ARG A 7 -23.35 -4.52 -9.91
CA ARG A 7 -23.32 -4.57 -8.43
C ARG A 7 -21.92 -4.88 -7.88
N ALA A 8 -21.11 -5.67 -8.60
CA ALA A 8 -19.74 -5.96 -8.22
C ALA A 8 -18.84 -4.70 -8.32
N TYR A 9 -19.06 -3.86 -9.32
CA TYR A 9 -18.30 -2.62 -9.58
C TYR A 9 -19.16 -1.36 -9.39
N HIS A 10 -19.66 -1.16 -8.17
CA HIS A 10 -20.63 -0.12 -7.85
C HIS A 10 -20.04 1.26 -7.48
N SER A 11 -18.71 1.37 -7.37
CA SER A 11 -18.01 2.62 -7.04
C SER A 11 -16.56 2.61 -7.49
N ALA A 12 -15.93 3.79 -7.53
CA ALA A 12 -14.49 3.92 -7.77
C ALA A 12 -13.67 3.30 -6.61
N GLY A 13 -12.61 2.59 -6.95
CA GLY A 13 -11.76 1.89 -5.98
C GLY A 13 -10.96 0.76 -6.62
N THR A 14 -10.24 0.00 -5.79
CA THR A 14 -9.66 -1.29 -6.21
C THR A 14 -10.71 -2.40 -6.16
N CYS A 15 -10.35 -3.60 -6.63
CA CYS A 15 -11.19 -4.79 -6.46
C CYS A 15 -11.59 -4.95 -4.98
N THR A 16 -12.83 -5.36 -4.72
CA THR A 16 -13.31 -5.67 -3.36
C THR A 16 -12.77 -6.99 -2.83
N PHE A 17 -12.28 -7.87 -3.71
CA PHE A 17 -11.61 -9.12 -3.36
C PHE A 17 -10.09 -8.95 -3.31
N TYR A 18 -9.40 -9.91 -2.68
CA TYR A 18 -7.94 -9.89 -2.53
C TYR A 18 -7.20 -10.30 -3.83
N GLY A 19 -7.28 -9.43 -4.84
CA GLY A 19 -6.53 -9.57 -6.10
C GLY A 19 -5.21 -8.80 -6.11
N THR A 20 -4.58 -8.66 -7.28
CA THR A 20 -3.26 -8.04 -7.46
C THR A 20 -3.13 -6.65 -6.84
N ALA A 21 -4.13 -5.78 -6.99
CA ALA A 21 -4.09 -4.43 -6.42
C ALA A 21 -4.04 -4.43 -4.88
N ASN A 22 -4.83 -5.28 -4.24
CA ASN A 22 -4.86 -5.41 -2.78
C ASN A 22 -3.63 -6.17 -2.26
N THR A 23 -3.14 -7.14 -3.03
CA THR A 23 -1.89 -7.86 -2.75
C THR A 23 -0.70 -6.89 -2.72
N ASN A 24 -0.52 -6.09 -3.76
CA ASN A 24 0.62 -5.17 -3.85
C ASN A 24 0.60 -4.08 -2.78
N GLN A 25 -0.58 -3.62 -2.37
CA GLN A 25 -0.71 -2.67 -1.25
C GLN A 25 -0.17 -3.26 0.05
N LEU A 26 -0.54 -4.50 0.39
CA LEU A 26 -0.02 -5.17 1.59
C LEU A 26 1.49 -5.47 1.49
N VAL A 27 1.93 -5.96 0.33
CA VAL A 27 3.35 -6.31 0.10
C VAL A 27 4.23 -5.07 0.26
N PHE A 28 3.86 -3.93 -0.34
CA PHE A 28 4.64 -2.69 -0.20
C PHE A 28 4.59 -2.11 1.21
N GLU A 29 3.49 -2.29 1.94
CA GLU A 29 3.44 -1.96 3.35
C GLU A 29 4.43 -2.82 4.17
N ALA A 30 4.45 -4.14 3.95
CA ALA A 30 5.37 -5.06 4.62
C ALA A 30 6.85 -4.82 4.24
N MET A 31 7.11 -4.35 3.03
CA MET A 31 8.44 -3.91 2.57
C MET A 31 8.87 -2.56 3.18
N GLY A 32 7.97 -1.85 3.86
CA GLY A 32 8.24 -0.55 4.46
C GLY A 32 8.28 0.62 3.47
N LEU A 33 7.65 0.44 2.30
CA LEU A 33 7.50 1.43 1.22
C LEU A 33 6.23 2.27 1.35
N MET A 34 5.27 1.82 2.17
CA MET A 34 4.04 2.54 2.49
C MET A 34 3.96 2.85 3.98
N LEU A 35 3.07 3.78 4.35
CA LEU A 35 2.75 4.02 5.76
C LEU A 35 2.11 2.75 6.35
N PRO A 36 2.49 2.33 7.57
CA PRO A 36 1.84 1.21 8.24
C PRO A 36 0.34 1.46 8.44
N GLY A 37 -0.47 0.45 8.20
CA GLY A 37 -1.93 0.48 8.28
C GLY A 37 -2.63 1.20 7.12
N SER A 38 -1.92 1.51 6.02
CA SER A 38 -2.49 2.31 4.92
C SER A 38 -3.03 1.49 3.76
N ALA A 39 -2.69 0.20 3.65
CA ALA A 39 -3.05 -0.65 2.52
C ALA A 39 -4.56 -0.77 2.30
N PHE A 40 -5.37 -0.93 3.36
CA PHE A 40 -6.80 -1.26 3.22
C PHE A 40 -7.77 -0.16 3.63
N ILE A 41 -7.29 1.09 3.73
CA ILE A 41 -8.16 2.22 4.06
C ILE A 41 -9.00 2.64 2.84
N HIS A 42 -10.32 2.70 2.99
CA HIS A 42 -11.20 3.02 1.88
C HIS A 42 -10.97 4.44 1.31
N PRO A 43 -10.94 4.65 -0.02
CA PRO A 43 -10.52 5.91 -0.66
C PRO A 43 -11.20 7.19 -0.18
N HIS A 44 -12.48 7.12 0.16
CA HIS A 44 -13.30 8.29 0.51
C HIS A 44 -13.42 8.56 2.01
N THR A 45 -12.60 7.90 2.83
CA THR A 45 -12.60 8.13 4.28
C THR A 45 -11.76 9.34 4.68
N GLN A 46 -12.12 9.98 5.78
CA GLN A 46 -11.28 11.06 6.35
C GLN A 46 -9.88 10.55 6.72
N LEU A 47 -9.78 9.29 7.16
CA LEU A 47 -8.50 8.65 7.46
C LEU A 47 -7.61 8.48 6.22
N ARG A 48 -8.18 8.10 5.05
CA ARG A 48 -7.41 8.05 3.80
C ARG A 48 -6.80 9.40 3.48
N LYS A 49 -7.61 10.47 3.57
CA LYS A 49 -7.12 11.83 3.32
C LYS A 49 -5.99 12.20 4.27
N ALA A 50 -6.16 11.97 5.58
CA ALA A 50 -5.15 12.29 6.58
C ALA A 50 -3.83 11.52 6.34
N LEU A 51 -3.91 10.23 5.96
CA LEU A 51 -2.74 9.41 5.62
C LEU A 51 -2.05 9.91 4.35
N THR A 52 -2.80 10.32 3.32
CA THR A 52 -2.24 10.90 2.10
C THR A 52 -1.51 12.22 2.38
N ASP A 53 -2.13 13.10 3.16
CA ASP A 53 -1.51 14.37 3.56
C ASP A 53 -0.23 14.12 4.38
N HIS A 54 -0.29 13.15 5.32
CA HIS A 54 0.88 12.77 6.11
C HIS A 54 2.01 12.15 5.26
N ALA A 55 1.68 11.28 4.31
CA ALA A 55 2.66 10.67 3.41
C ALA A 55 3.39 11.73 2.57
N ALA A 56 2.67 12.75 2.09
CA ALA A 56 3.25 13.87 1.34
C ALA A 56 4.22 14.70 2.20
N LEU A 57 3.85 15.00 3.45
CA LEU A 57 4.75 15.69 4.38
C LEU A 57 5.97 14.82 4.73
N LYS A 58 5.75 13.53 4.95
CA LYS A 58 6.81 12.58 5.31
C LYS A 58 7.84 12.46 4.19
N ILE A 59 7.41 12.24 2.94
CA ILE A 59 8.36 12.10 1.82
C ILE A 59 9.14 13.39 1.56
N ALA A 60 8.48 14.56 1.69
CA ALA A 60 9.15 15.86 1.57
C ALA A 60 10.19 16.08 2.68
N SER A 61 10.01 15.47 3.86
CA SER A 61 11.00 15.53 4.95
C SER A 61 12.21 14.61 4.75
N MET A 62 12.19 13.69 3.78
CA MET A 62 13.21 12.64 3.58
C MET A 62 14.27 13.00 2.52
N THR A 63 14.48 14.29 2.26
CA THR A 63 15.47 14.79 1.28
C THR A 63 16.90 14.67 1.78
N ALA A 64 17.87 14.71 0.86
CA ALA A 64 19.30 14.71 1.20
C ALA A 64 19.63 15.84 2.18
N GLY A 65 20.41 15.54 3.21
CA GLY A 65 20.78 16.49 4.27
C GLY A 65 19.75 16.65 5.40
N SER A 66 18.57 16.04 5.29
CA SER A 66 17.59 15.99 6.38
C SER A 66 17.99 14.97 7.46
N ALA A 67 17.62 15.23 8.72
CA ALA A 67 17.70 14.25 9.81
C ALA A 67 16.80 13.01 9.58
N HIS A 68 15.87 13.11 8.64
CA HIS A 68 14.98 12.01 8.23
C HIS A 68 15.34 11.45 6.85
N PHE A 69 16.54 11.71 6.34
CA PHE A 69 16.99 11.13 5.08
C PHE A 69 16.89 9.60 5.14
N ARG A 70 16.17 9.04 4.15
CA ARG A 70 15.96 7.60 4.02
C ARG A 70 15.77 7.31 2.53
N PRO A 71 16.88 7.09 1.79
CA PRO A 71 16.83 6.86 0.36
C PRO A 71 16.19 5.49 0.06
N LEU A 72 15.58 5.36 -1.12
CA LEU A 72 14.92 4.12 -1.53
C LEU A 72 15.86 2.90 -1.48
N ALA A 73 17.15 3.09 -1.79
CA ALA A 73 18.17 2.04 -1.76
C ALA A 73 18.43 1.46 -0.36
N GLU A 74 18.11 2.20 0.71
CA GLU A 74 18.20 1.69 2.09
C GLU A 74 16.89 1.02 2.54
N VAL A 75 15.79 1.22 1.81
CA VAL A 75 14.50 0.58 2.08
C VAL A 75 14.36 -0.73 1.33
N VAL A 76 14.76 -0.75 0.06
CA VAL A 76 14.72 -1.93 -0.80
C VAL A 76 15.99 -2.75 -0.57
N THR A 77 15.89 -3.72 0.34
CA THR A 77 16.98 -4.60 0.77
C THR A 77 16.54 -6.05 0.63
N GLU A 78 17.46 -7.00 0.78
CA GLU A 78 17.13 -8.42 0.79
C GLU A 78 16.11 -8.75 1.89
N LYS A 79 16.20 -8.08 3.05
CA LYS A 79 15.28 -8.28 4.17
C LYS A 79 13.88 -7.76 3.87
N SER A 80 13.76 -6.58 3.25
CA SER A 80 12.43 -6.07 2.91
C SER A 80 11.79 -6.88 1.79
N LEU A 81 12.55 -7.39 0.83
CA LEU A 81 12.06 -8.37 -0.15
C LEU A 81 11.55 -9.64 0.53
N VAL A 82 12.30 -10.22 1.49
CA VAL A 82 11.85 -11.39 2.26
C VAL A 82 10.56 -11.10 3.02
N ASN A 83 10.43 -9.93 3.65
CA ASN A 83 9.18 -9.52 4.30
C ASN A 83 8.01 -9.43 3.30
N GLY A 84 8.26 -8.90 2.09
CA GLY A 84 7.27 -8.85 1.02
C GLY A 84 6.81 -10.24 0.59
N ILE A 85 7.75 -11.19 0.44
CA ILE A 85 7.43 -12.59 0.11
C ILE A 85 6.63 -13.25 1.24
N ILE A 86 7.02 -13.05 2.50
CA ILE A 86 6.27 -13.59 3.65
C ILE A 86 4.85 -13.02 3.66
N ALA A 87 4.67 -11.71 3.45
CA ALA A 87 3.36 -11.08 3.39
C ALA A 87 2.51 -11.62 2.23
N LEU A 88 3.10 -11.77 1.04
CA LEU A 88 2.45 -12.35 -0.13
C LEU A 88 1.92 -13.77 0.18
N LEU A 89 2.78 -14.64 0.71
CA LEU A 89 2.44 -16.04 0.99
C LEU A 89 1.45 -16.17 2.15
N ALA A 90 1.64 -15.42 3.24
CA ALA A 90 0.78 -15.48 4.41
C ALA A 90 -0.63 -14.95 4.15
N SER A 91 -0.78 -14.00 3.21
CA SER A 91 -2.07 -13.42 2.84
C SER A 91 -2.78 -14.16 1.70
N GLY A 92 -2.11 -15.10 1.03
CA GLY A 92 -2.65 -15.78 -0.16
C GLY A 92 -2.81 -14.84 -1.36
N GLY A 93 -1.83 -13.95 -1.57
CA GLY A 93 -1.90 -12.94 -2.62
C GLY A 93 -1.80 -13.50 -4.04
N SER A 94 -2.13 -12.64 -5.01
CA SER A 94 -2.11 -12.98 -6.44
C SER A 94 -0.74 -13.44 -6.92
N THR A 95 -0.72 -14.45 -7.80
CA THR A 95 0.45 -14.85 -8.61
C THR A 95 0.67 -13.92 -9.78
#